data_AF-A0A7R9MMB7-F1
#
_entry.id   AF-A0A7R9MMB7-F1
#
_cell.length_a   1.000
_cell.length_b   1.000
_cell.length_c   1.000
_cell.angle_alpha   90.00
_cell.angle_beta   90.00
_cell.angle_gamma   90.00
#
_symmetry.space_group_name_H-M   'P 1'
#
loop_
_entity.id
_entity.type
_entity.pdbx_description
1 polymer ?
#
loop_
_entity_poly.entity_id
_entity_poly.type
_entity_poly.pdbx_seq_one_letter_code
_entity_poly.pdbx_strand_id
1 'polypeptide(L)'
;MGNFVVDSLGLSDVLKMDKRQLLYQILNFGMIVSTALMIWKGLIVMTNSESPIVVVLSGSMEPAFYRGDLLFLTNHRDEPIRVGDI
;
A
#
# COMPACT_ATOMS: atom_id res chain seq x y z
N MET A 1 -38.41 3.66 8.46
CA MET A 1 -37.25 2.75 8.53
C MET A 1 -36.06 3.18 7.65
N GLY A 2 -36.21 4.10 6.69
CA GLY A 2 -35.12 4.56 5.82
C GLY A 2 -34.05 5.44 6.49
N ASN A 3 -34.43 6.30 7.44
CA ASN A 3 -33.50 7.25 8.05
C ASN A 3 -32.54 6.63 9.09
N PHE A 4 -32.93 5.50 9.70
CA PHE A 4 -32.11 4.83 10.71
C PHE A 4 -30.83 4.22 10.13
N VAL A 5 -30.91 3.67 8.91
CA VAL A 5 -29.73 3.10 8.21
C VAL A 5 -28.74 4.21 7.84
N VAL A 6 -29.24 5.36 7.37
CA VAL A 6 -28.41 6.51 6.97
C VAL A 6 -27.73 7.15 8.18
N ASP A 7 -28.43 7.29 9.31
CA ASP A 7 -27.85 7.76 10.58
C ASP A 7 -26.81 6.77 11.12
N SER A 8 -27.05 5.46 11.03
CA SER A 8 -26.11 4.43 11.51
C SER A 8 -24.80 4.36 10.70
N LEU A 9 -24.85 4.78 9.43
CA LEU A 9 -23.70 4.87 8.53
C LEU A 9 -22.95 6.21 8.64
N GLY A 10 -23.42 7.14 9.50
CA GLY A 10 -22.82 8.47 9.66
C GLY A 10 -22.96 9.39 8.43
N LEU A 11 -23.73 8.97 7.43
CA LEU A 11 -23.92 9.72 6.17
C LEU A 11 -24.69 11.03 6.41
N SER A 12 -25.55 11.06 7.43
CA SER A 12 -26.32 12.24 7.84
C SER A 12 -25.44 13.39 8.31
N ASP A 13 -24.32 13.10 8.96
CA ASP A 13 -23.38 14.10 9.44
C ASP A 13 -22.53 14.65 8.30
N VAL A 14 -22.13 13.79 7.36
CA VAL A 14 -21.42 14.19 6.13
C VAL A 14 -22.30 15.10 5.26
N LEU A 15 -23.60 14.81 5.15
CA LEU A 15 -24.57 15.63 4.40
C LEU A 15 -24.86 16.99 5.07
N LYS A 16 -24.65 17.10 6.38
CA LYS A 16 -24.81 18.35 7.15
C LYS A 16 -23.55 19.21 7.16
N MET A 17 -22.41 18.69 6.71
CA MET A 17 -21.15 19.44 6.66
C MET A 17 -21.21 20.56 5.64
N ASP A 18 -20.66 21.72 6.02
CA ASP A 18 -20.53 22.85 5.11
C ASP A 18 -19.58 22.49 3.96
N LYS A 19 -19.84 23.01 2.74
CA LYS A 19 -19.12 22.60 1.51
C LYS A 19 -17.60 22.75 1.64
N ARG A 20 -17.17 23.76 2.39
CA ARG A 20 -15.75 24.02 2.69
C ARG A 20 -15.15 22.93 3.59
N GLN A 21 -15.88 22.51 4.62
CA GLN A 21 -15.43 21.50 5.58
C GLN A 21 -15.31 20.13 4.92
N LEU A 22 -16.28 19.76 4.08
CA LEU A 22 -16.22 18.54 3.28
C LEU A 22 -14.99 18.54 2.34
N LEU A 23 -14.73 19.67 1.68
CA LEU A 23 -13.56 19.81 0.80
C LEU A 23 -12.24 19.63 1.56
N TYR A 24 -12.10 20.25 2.74
CA TYR A 24 -10.90 20.07 3.57
C TYR A 24 -10.72 18.63 4.02
N GLN A 25 -11.79 17.92 4.36
CA GLN A 25 -11.71 16.53 4.77
C GLN A 25 -11.29 15.61 3.63
N ILE A 26 -11.84 15.81 2.43
CA ILE A 26 -11.42 15.09 1.22
C ILE A 26 -9.97 15.42 0.88
N LEU A 27 -9.56 16.69 0.96
CA LEU A 27 -8.18 17.09 0.68
C LEU A 27 -7.21 16.43 1.67
N ASN A 28 -7.53 16.42 2.96
CA ASN A 28 -6.69 15.80 3.98
C ASN A 28 -6.56 14.29 3.77
N PHE A 29 -7.68 13.62 3.49
CA PHE A 29 -7.66 12.21 3.13
C PHE A 29 -6.82 11.95 1.87
N GLY A 30 -6.99 12.79 0.85
CA GLY A 30 -6.22 12.73 -0.39
C GLY A 30 -4.72 12.93 -0.16
N MET A 31 -4.33 13.83 0.75
CA MET A 31 -2.93 14.03 1.14
C MET A 31 -2.36 12.76 1.79
N ILE A 32 -3.06 12.13 2.72
CA ILE A 32 -2.61 10.90 3.39
C ILE A 32 -2.44 9.75 2.38
N VAL A 33 -3.40 9.57 1.48
CA VAL A 33 -3.32 8.53 0.45
C VAL A 33 -2.18 8.83 -0.53
N SER A 34 -2.01 10.10 -0.92
CA SER A 34 -0.95 10.53 -1.81
C SER A 34 0.44 10.30 -1.20
N THR A 35 0.65 10.63 0.07
CA THR A 35 1.95 10.39 0.73
C THR A 35 2.26 8.90 0.85
N ALA A 36 1.27 8.07 1.19
CA ALA A 36 1.45 6.62 1.21
C ALA A 36 1.84 6.06 -0.17
N LEU A 37 1.19 6.52 -1.25
CA LEU A 37 1.52 6.13 -2.62
C LEU A 37 2.91 6.65 -3.06
N MET A 38 3.30 7.86 -2.66
CA MET A 38 4.64 8.39 -2.94
C MET A 38 5.74 7.55 -2.28
N ILE A 39 5.54 7.10 -1.04
CA ILE A 39 6.47 6.20 -0.36
C ILE A 39 6.58 4.87 -1.11
N TRP A 40 5.45 4.27 -1.48
CA TRP A 40 5.43 3.00 -2.23
C TRP A 40 6.13 3.10 -3.59
N LYS A 41 5.81 4.14 -4.37
CA LYS A 41 6.46 4.38 -5.67
C LYS A 41 7.92 4.76 -5.51
N GLY A 42 8.28 5.48 -4.44
CA GLY A 42 9.66 5.77 -4.07
C GLY A 42 10.45 4.49 -3.83
N LEU A 43 9.89 3.51 -3.11
CA LEU A 43 10.53 2.21 -2.92
C LEU A 43 10.74 1.47 -4.24
N ILE A 44 9.73 1.43 -5.13
CA ILE A 44 9.86 0.83 -6.46
C ILE A 44 11.02 1.44 -7.27
N VAL A 45 11.12 2.77 -7.26
CA VAL A 45 12.18 3.48 -8.00
C VAL A 45 13.56 3.23 -7.37
N MET A 46 13.65 3.26 -6.04
CA MET A 46 14.92 3.06 -5.32
C MET A 46 15.45 1.64 -5.46
N THR A 47 14.59 0.63 -5.35
CA THR A 47 15.01 -0.77 -5.51
C THR A 47 15.11 -1.19 -6.96
N ASN A 48 14.63 -0.36 -7.89
CA ASN A 48 14.50 -0.66 -9.32
C ASN A 48 13.78 -1.99 -9.61
N SER A 49 12.94 -2.43 -8.65
CA SER A 49 12.13 -3.62 -8.73
C SER A 49 10.67 -3.22 -8.83
N GLU A 50 9.92 -3.83 -9.76
CA GLU A 50 8.48 -3.61 -9.89
C GLU A 50 7.71 -4.05 -8.63
N SER A 51 8.30 -4.96 -7.86
CA SER A 51 7.75 -5.49 -6.63
C SER A 51 8.80 -5.50 -5.52
N PRO A 52 9.07 -4.36 -4.86
CA PRO A 52 10.09 -4.26 -3.82
C PRO A 52 9.80 -5.15 -2.61
N ILE A 53 8.54 -5.52 -2.38
CA ILE A 53 8.12 -6.37 -1.27
C ILE A 53 7.24 -7.48 -1.83
N VAL A 54 7.61 -8.74 -1.60
CA VAL A 54 6.80 -9.93 -1.96
C VAL A 54 6.67 -10.87 -0.77
N VAL A 55 5.63 -11.71 -0.78
CA VAL A 55 5.42 -12.74 0.23
C VAL A 55 5.61 -14.12 -0.38
N VAL A 56 6.27 -15.02 0.36
CA VAL A 56 6.46 -16.41 -0.05
C VAL A 56 5.15 -17.18 0.09
N LEU A 57 4.58 -17.62 -1.02
CA LEU A 57 3.29 -18.35 -1.05
C LEU A 57 3.48 -19.88 -0.98
N SER A 58 4.66 -20.40 -1.33
CA SER A 58 4.96 -21.83 -1.43
C SER A 58 6.25 -22.20 -0.72
N GLY A 59 6.27 -23.36 -0.06
CA GLY A 59 7.45 -23.91 0.63
C GLY A 59 8.49 -24.55 -0.30
N SER A 60 8.57 -24.17 -1.58
CA SER A 60 9.56 -24.73 -2.52
C SER A 60 10.98 -24.27 -2.22
N MET A 61 11.13 -23.22 -1.42
CA MET A 61 12.40 -22.64 -1.01
C MET A 61 12.77 -23.00 0.44
N GLU A 62 12.08 -23.97 1.04
CA GLU A 62 12.46 -24.53 2.34
C GLU A 62 13.80 -25.27 2.24
N PRO A 63 14.72 -25.13 3.23
CA PRO A 63 14.53 -24.57 4.57
C PRO A 63 14.85 -23.07 4.72
N ALA A 64 15.28 -22.37 3.65
CA ALA A 64 15.73 -20.98 3.73
C ALA A 64 14.56 -19.98 3.84
N PHE A 65 13.43 -20.28 3.19
CA PHE A 65 12.23 -19.45 3.20
C PHE A 65 10.99 -20.29 3.48
N TYR A 66 10.15 -19.81 4.39
CA TYR A 66 8.88 -20.42 4.75
C TYR A 66 7.71 -19.67 4.14
N ARG A 67 6.58 -20.38 4.01
CA ARG A 67 5.33 -19.73 3.60
C ARG A 67 4.97 -18.61 4.59
N GLY A 68 4.79 -17.40 4.05
CA GLY A 68 4.48 -16.20 4.82
C GLY A 68 5.66 -15.26 5.04
N ASP A 69 6.88 -15.66 4.68
CA ASP A 69 8.05 -14.79 4.79
C ASP A 69 7.95 -13.60 3.81
N LEU A 70 8.37 -12.43 4.29
CA LEU A 70 8.39 -11.20 3.51
C LEU A 70 9.78 -10.99 2.92
N LEU A 71 9.89 -10.94 1.60
CA LEU A 71 11.15 -10.69 0.90
C LEU A 71 11.19 -9.26 0.39
N PHE A 72 12.34 -8.62 0.55
CA PHE A 72 12.64 -7.33 -0.04
C PHE A 72 13.49 -7.53 -1.29
N LEU A 73 12.98 -7.12 -2.45
CA LEU A 73 13.62 -7.34 -3.74
C LEU A 73 14.28 -6.06 -4.25
N THR A 74 15.55 -6.17 -4.63
CA THR A 74 16.32 -5.11 -5.28
C THR A 74 16.87 -5.61 -6.61
N ASN A 75 16.79 -4.78 -7.65
CA ASN A 75 17.21 -5.13 -9.00
C ASN A 75 18.23 -4.11 -9.49
N HIS A 76 19.47 -4.26 -9.04
CA HIS A 76 20.58 -3.39 -9.45
C HIS A 76 21.09 -3.86 -10.82
N ARG A 77 20.89 -3.03 -11.87
CA ARG A 77 21.30 -3.38 -13.24
C ARG A 77 22.82 -3.49 -13.42
N ASP A 78 23.57 -2.86 -12.54
CA ASP A 78 25.03 -2.83 -12.60
C ASP A 78 25.67 -4.07 -11.96
N GLU A 79 24.89 -4.90 -11.27
CA GLU A 79 25.35 -6.14 -10.64
C GLU A 79 24.93 -7.36 -11.49
N PRO A 80 25.89 -8.09 -12.08
CA PRO A 80 25.56 -9.32 -12.79
C PRO A 80 25.12 -10.40 -11.81
N ILE A 81 24.15 -11.23 -12.21
CA ILE A 81 23.65 -12.37 -11.42
C ILE A 81 24.79 -13.35 -11.14
N ARG A 82 24.95 -13.74 -9.88
CA ARG A 82 25.98 -14.66 -9.40
C ARG A 82 25.36 -15.92 -8.82
N VAL A 83 26.14 -17.00 -8.81
CA VAL A 83 25.74 -18.23 -8.12
C VAL A 83 25.60 -17.93 -6.63
N GLY A 84 24.39 -18.16 -6.09
CA GLY A 84 24.04 -17.85 -4.70
C GLY A 84 23.05 -16.69 -4.56
N ASP A 85 22.77 -15.94 -5.62
CA ASP A 85 21.68 -14.96 -5.63
C ASP A 85 20.32 -15.67 -5.63
N ILE A 86 19.36 -15.10 -4.92
CA ILE A 86 18.01 -15.61 -4.66
C ILE A 86 16.98 -14.51 -4.85
#